data_AF-A0A011NIH4-F1
#
_entry.id   AF-A0A011NIH4-F1
#
_cell.length_a   1.000
_cell.length_b   1.000
_cell.length_c   1.000
_cell.angle_alpha   90.00
_cell.angle_beta   90.00
_cell.angle_gamma   90.00
#
_symmetry.space_group_name_H-M   'P 1'
#
loop_
_entity.id
_entity.type
_entity.pdbx_description
1 polymer ?
#
loop_
_entity_poly.entity_id
_entity_poly.type
_entity_poly.pdbx_seq_one_letter_code
_entity_poly.pdbx_strand_id
1 'polypeptide(L)' 'MRSATEILNAIEARAQRAIVQELRLMKKEVLQLRPALSPEDQDHADALLLKLGRLESDQIVVVTDAGAVEQGFQAVAQAA' A
#
# COMPACT_ATOMS: atom_id res chain seq x y z
N MET A 1 7.10 -24.96 12.90
CA MET A 1 7.57 -24.74 11.52
C MET A 1 6.45 -24.01 10.80
N ARG A 2 6.71 -22.85 10.19
CA ARG A 2 5.67 -22.23 9.33
C ARG A 2 5.52 -23.06 8.07
N SER A 3 4.28 -23.25 7.63
CA SER A 3 3.96 -23.81 6.33
C SER A 3 4.48 -22.90 5.20
N ALA A 4 4.65 -23.47 4.00
CA ALA A 4 5.04 -22.69 2.82
C ALA A 4 4.05 -21.53 2.57
N THR A 5 2.76 -21.77 2.75
CA THR A 5 1.71 -20.75 2.61
C THR A 5 1.88 -19.58 3.57
N GLU A 6 2.16 -19.84 4.86
CA GLU A 6 2.42 -18.77 5.84
C GLU A 6 3.65 -17.92 5.49
N ILE A 7 4.67 -18.53 4.87
CA ILE A 7 5.87 -17.81 4.41
C ILE A 7 5.51 -16.91 3.21
N LEU A 8 4.76 -17.43 2.24
CA LEU A 8 4.32 -16.67 1.05
C LEU A 8 3.43 -15.48 1.45
N ASN A 9 2.45 -15.69 2.33
CA ASN A 9 1.58 -14.62 2.83
C ASN A 9 2.38 -13.55 3.58
N ALA A 10 3.40 -13.94 4.35
CA ALA A 10 4.27 -12.98 5.03
C ALA A 10 5.12 -12.16 4.05
N ILE A 11 5.57 -12.75 2.93
CA ILE A 11 6.28 -12.05 1.87
C ILE A 11 5.35 -11.05 1.18
N GLU A 12 4.12 -11.44 0.85
CA GLU A 12 3.12 -10.58 0.23
C GLU A 12 2.79 -9.36 1.12
N ALA A 13 2.49 -9.60 2.40
CA ALA A 13 2.23 -8.53 3.37
C ALA A 13 3.45 -7.61 3.56
N ARG A 14 4.67 -8.12 3.39
CA ARG A 14 5.88 -7.29 3.43
C ARG A 14 6.03 -6.48 2.14
N ALA A 15 5.79 -7.07 0.97
CA ALA A 15 5.84 -6.37 -0.30
C ALA A 15 4.84 -5.20 -0.34
N GLN A 16 3.61 -5.44 0.12
CA GLN A 16 2.58 -4.40 0.19
C GLN A 16 2.99 -3.24 1.11
N ARG A 17 3.55 -3.55 2.28
CA ARG A 17 4.10 -2.53 3.19
C ARG A 17 5.24 -1.74 2.57
N ALA A 18 6.14 -2.40 1.83
CA ALA A 18 7.23 -1.73 1.14
C ALA A 18 6.71 -0.75 0.08
N ILE A 19 5.68 -1.11 -0.70
CA ILE A 19 5.06 -0.22 -1.67
C ILE A 19 4.48 1.04 -0.99
N VAL A 20 3.72 0.86 0.11
CA VAL A 20 3.16 2.00 0.85
C VAL A 20 4.27 2.90 1.43
N GLN A 21 5.36 2.31 1.93
CA GLN A 21 6.51 3.07 2.42
C GLN A 21 7.19 3.88 1.32
N GLU A 22 7.36 3.28 0.14
CA GLU A 22 7.95 3.94 -1.03
C GLU A 22 7.09 5.13 -1.50
N LEU A 23 5.77 4.94 -1.61
CA LEU A 23 4.85 6.02 -1.99
C LEU A 23 4.90 7.20 -1.00
N ARG A 24 5.07 6.92 0.29
CA ARG A 24 5.23 7.96 1.33
C ARG A 24 6.55 8.71 1.19
N LEU A 25 7.63 8.02 0.84
CA LEU A 25 8.93 8.65 0.59
C LEU A 25 8.83 9.59 -0.61
N MET A 26 8.30 9.11 -1.74
CA MET A 26 8.10 9.93 -2.95
C MET A 26 7.24 11.17 -2.67
N LYS A 27 6.14 11.06 -1.92
CA LYS A 27 5.33 12.21 -1.51
C LYS A 27 6.15 13.24 -0.73
N LYS A 28 7.02 12.76 0.17
CA LYS A 28 7.87 13.62 1.00
C LYS A 28 8.90 14.37 0.15
N GLU A 29 9.52 13.69 -0.81
CA GLU A 29 10.46 14.29 -1.76
C GLU A 29 9.79 15.37 -2.61
N VAL A 30 8.60 15.09 -3.15
CA VAL A 30 7.84 16.08 -3.95
C VAL A 30 7.47 17.31 -3.09
N LEU A 31 7.02 17.10 -1.85
CA LEU A 31 6.72 18.20 -0.91
C LEU A 31 7.97 19.05 -0.59
N GLN A 32 9.15 18.43 -0.48
CA GLN A 32 10.40 19.13 -0.24
C GLN A 32 10.89 19.89 -1.47
N LEU A 33 10.65 19.36 -2.67
CA LEU A 33 11.05 20.00 -3.93
C LEU A 33 10.15 21.18 -4.29
N ARG A 34 8.84 21.09 -4.01
CA ARG A 34 7.80 22.06 -4.41
C ARG A 34 8.16 23.54 -4.20
N PRO A 35 8.76 23.98 -3.07
CA PRO A 35 9.08 25.40 -2.85
C PRO A 35 10.13 25.96 -3.81
N ALA A 36 10.95 25.12 -4.42
CA ALA A 36 12.01 25.51 -5.36
C ALA A 36 11.55 25.51 -6.82
N LEU A 37 10.31 25.08 -7.10
CA LEU A 37 9.78 24.92 -8.45
C LEU A 37 9.17 26.21 -8.99
N SER A 38 9.17 26.34 -10.32
CA SER A 38 8.42 27.37 -11.04
C SER A 38 6.90 27.19 -10.83
N PRO A 39 6.05 28.19 -11.07
CA PRO A 39 4.60 28.04 -10.93
C PRO A 39 4.00 26.88 -11.77
N GLU A 40 4.47 26.70 -13.00
CA GLU A 40 4.03 25.59 -13.87
C GLU A 40 4.43 24.22 -13.29
N ASP A 41 5.67 24.13 -12.79
CA ASP A 41 6.16 22.90 -12.15
C ASP A 41 5.49 22.64 -10.79
N GLN A 42 5.02 23.68 -10.09
CA GLN A 42 4.24 23.55 -8.86
C GLN A 42 2.87 22.93 -9.12
N ASP A 43 2.17 23.34 -10.17
CA ASP A 43 0.90 22.71 -10.58
C ASP A 43 1.11 21.23 -10.92
N HIS A 44 2.22 20.91 -11.61
CA HIS A 44 2.61 19.53 -11.86
C HIS A 44 2.90 18.75 -10.57
N ALA A 45 3.63 19.34 -9.63
CA ALA A 45 3.94 18.73 -8.34
C ALA A 45 2.66 18.46 -7.51
N ASP A 46 1.70 19.38 -7.54
CA ASP A 46 0.40 19.20 -6.86
C ASP A 46 -0.41 18.07 -7.48
N ALA A 47 -0.46 18.00 -8.82
CA ALA A 47 -1.09 16.89 -9.52
C ALA A 47 -0.41 15.54 -9.18
N LEU A 48 0.92 15.53 -9.05
CA LEU A 48 1.67 14.34 -8.66
C LEU A 48 1.37 13.92 -7.22
N LEU A 49 1.28 14.85 -6.27
CA LEU A 49 0.92 14.56 -4.88
C LEU A 49 -0.48 13.94 -4.76
N LEU A 50 -1.45 14.42 -5.55
CA LEU A 50 -2.79 13.84 -5.61
C LEU A 50 -2.76 12.40 -6.14
N LYS A 51 -1.99 12.14 -7.21
CA LYS A 51 -1.84 10.79 -7.77
C LYS A 51 -1.22 9.83 -6.76
N LEU A 52 -0.13 10.24 -6.11
CA LEU A 52 0.55 9.42 -5.09
C LEU A 52 -0.36 9.17 -3.87
N GLY A 53 -1.17 10.14 -3.46
CA GLY A 53 -2.15 9.97 -2.38
C GLY A 53 -3.26 8.97 -2.70
N ARG A 54 -3.74 8.94 -3.96
CA ARG A 54 -4.70 7.93 -4.43
C ARG A 54 -4.07 6.54 -4.45
N LEU A 55 -2.88 6.39 -5.03
CA LEU A 55 -2.15 5.12 -5.05
C LEU A 55 -1.90 4.58 -3.64
N GLU A 56 -1.53 5.44 -2.68
CA GLU A 56 -1.37 5.03 -1.28
C GLU A 56 -2.69 4.51 -0.69
N SER A 57 -3.81 5.18 -0.98
CA SER A 57 -5.13 4.82 -0.46
C SER A 57 -5.62 3.48 -1.04
N ASP A 58 -5.45 3.29 -2.36
CA ASP A 58 -5.83 2.06 -3.05
C ASP A 58 -5.05 0.85 -2.48
N GLN A 59 -3.77 1.06 -2.15
CA GLN A 59 -2.92 0.04 -1.53
C GLN A 59 -3.32 -0.29 -0.08
N ILE A 60 -3.97 0.63 0.65
CA ILE A 60 -4.45 0.39 2.02
C ILE A 60 -5.77 -0.39 2.00
N VAL A 61 -6.68 -0.10 1.07
CA VAL A 61 -7.99 -0.77 0.96
C VAL A 61 -7.84 -2.27 0.65
N VAL A 62 -6.84 -2.65 -0.15
CA VAL A 62 -6.56 -4.07 -0.49
C VAL A 62 -6.12 -4.88 0.73
N VAL A 63 -5.50 -4.26 1.74
CA VAL A 63 -4.98 -4.98 2.92
C VAL A 63 -6.10 -5.40 3.88
N THR A 64 -7.20 -4.65 3.93
CA THR A 64 -8.33 -4.95 4.83
C THR A 64 -9.20 -6.14 4.38
N ASP A 65 -9.17 -6.52 3.11
CA ASP A 65 -10.00 -7.62 2.58
C ASP A 65 -9.36 -9.00 2.83
N ALA A 66 -8.03 -9.07 2.89
CA ALA A 66 -7.29 -10.32 3.15
C ALA A 66 -7.50 -10.90 4.56
N GLY A 67 -7.99 -10.11 5.52
CA GLY A 67 -8.32 -10.60 6.87
C GLY A 67 -9.68 -11.29 6.98
N ALA A 68 -10.58 -11.10 6.02
CA ALA A 68 -11.92 -11.69 6.03
C ALA A 68 -11.96 -13.12 5.45
N VAL A 69 -11.01 -13.44 4.56
CA VAL A 69 -10.97 -14.76 3.90
C VAL A 69 -10.53 -15.89 4.83
N GLU A 70 -9.70 -15.65 5.84
CA GLU A 70 -9.28 -16.71 6.77
C GLU A 70 -10.41 -17.21 7.68
N GLN A 71 -11.40 -16.36 8.01
CA GLN A 71 -12.54 -16.77 8.85
C GLN A 71 -13.51 -17.71 8.12
N GLY A 72 -13.65 -17.55 6.79
CA GLY A 72 -14.50 -18.41 5.97
C GLY A 72 -13.96 -19.84 5.84
N PHE A 73 -12.64 -20.01 5.68
CA PHE A 73 -12.02 -21.32 5.55
C PHE A 73 -12.00 -22.12 6.86
N GLN A 74 -11.86 -21.44 8.02
CA GLN A 74 -11.86 -22.10 9.32
C GLN A 74 -13.26 -22.64 9.72
N ALA A 75 -14.33 -21.93 9.34
CA ALA A 75 -15.71 -22.34 9.59
C ALA A 75 -16.11 -23.59 8.79
N VAL A 76 -15.63 -23.73 7.55
CA VAL A 76 -15.91 -24.90 6.71
C VAL A 76 -15.17 -26.16 7.20
N ALA A 77 -13.97 -26.00 7.78
CA ALA A 77 -13.19 -27.11 8.31
C ALA A 77 -13.70 -27.66 9.65
N GLN A 78 -14.49 -26.89 10.42
CA GLN A 78 -15.06 -27.34 11.70
C GLN A 78 -16.44 -28.00 11.57
N ALA A 79 -17.03 -27.98 10.38
CA ALA A 79 -18.37 -28.52 10.10
C ALA A 79 -18.35 -29.86 9.32
N ALA A 80 -17.18 -30.50 9.18
CA ALA A 80 -16.98 -31.76 8.46
C ALA A 80 -16.58 -32.92 9.40
#